data_AF-A0A559SNT3-F1
#
_entry.id   AF-A0A559SNT3-F1
#
_cell.length_a   1.000
_cell.length_b   1.000
_cell.length_c   1.000
_cell.angle_alpha   90.00
_cell.angle_beta   90.00
_cell.angle_gamma   90.00
#
_symmetry.space_group_name_H-M   'P 1'
#
loop_
_entity.id
_entity.type
_entity.pdbx_description
1 polymer ?
#
loop_
_entity_poly.entity_id
_entity_poly.type
_entity_poly.pdbx_seq_one_letter_code
_entity_poly.pdbx_strand_id
1 'polypeptide(L)'
;MRAVTAADVMAMVDVALLSANAAAGATPAGLLSNVAPLPASAETGAAGIAADLGVLAAAVPGASDLVFLSREEVRIRAVLAAPGVASMAWLTAPTIAENTIIALDAAALAIGEGDLEFSVTEEALVVTEDSER
;
A
#
# COMPACT_ATOMS: atom_id res chain seq x y z
N MET A 1 23.93 0.53 5.83
CA MET A 1 23.07 1.07 6.90
C MET A 1 22.00 2.02 6.36
N ARG A 2 22.35 3.13 5.68
CA ARG A 2 21.37 4.05 5.03
C ARG A 2 20.32 3.36 4.14
N ALA A 3 20.72 2.36 3.36
CA ALA A 3 19.81 1.64 2.45
C ALA A 3 18.77 0.79 3.20
N VAL A 4 19.12 0.24 4.36
CA VAL A 4 18.21 -0.59 5.17
C VAL A 4 17.19 0.30 5.87
N THR A 5 17.67 1.38 6.50
CA THR A 5 16.78 2.36 7.15
C THR A 5 15.84 3.05 6.17
N ALA A 6 16.29 3.34 4.94
CA ALA A 6 15.42 3.91 3.92
C ALA A 6 14.34 2.91 3.46
N ALA A 7 14.69 1.64 3.27
CA ALA A 7 13.71 0.62 2.88
C ALA A 7 12.66 0.39 3.97
N ASP A 8 13.07 0.36 5.24
CA ASP A 8 12.15 0.19 6.37
C ASP A 8 11.18 1.37 6.51
N VAL A 9 11.68 2.61 6.33
CA VAL A 9 10.83 3.82 6.35
C VAL A 9 9.83 3.80 5.21
N MET A 10 10.25 3.46 3.99
CA MET A 10 9.34 3.36 2.83
C MET A 10 8.27 2.29 3.05
N ALA A 11 8.63 1.14 3.62
CA ALA A 11 7.66 0.09 3.96
C ALA A 11 6.65 0.57 5.02
N MET A 12 7.10 1.34 6.02
CA MET A 12 6.21 1.93 7.02
C MET A 12 5.26 2.98 6.42
N VAL A 13 5.76 3.81 5.50
CA VAL A 13 4.92 4.77 4.76
C VAL A 13 3.87 4.02 3.94
N ASP A 14 4.23 2.97 3.22
CA ASP A 14 3.29 2.16 2.45
C ASP A 14 2.22 1.51 3.35
N VAL A 15 2.60 0.96 4.50
CA VAL A 15 1.66 0.38 5.48
C VAL A 15 0.68 1.43 5.98
N ALA A 16 1.16 2.63 6.33
CA ALA A 16 0.31 3.71 6.82
C ALA A 16 -0.64 4.21 5.72
N LEU A 17 -0.11 4.49 4.53
CA LEU A 17 -0.86 5.00 3.38
C LEU A 17 -1.91 3.99 2.89
N LEU A 18 -1.58 2.70 2.80
CA LEU A 18 -2.51 1.67 2.32
C LEU A 18 -3.40 1.08 3.43
N SER A 19 -3.38 1.65 4.63
CA SER A 19 -4.21 1.17 5.72
C SER A 19 -5.69 1.56 5.54
N ALA A 20 -6.58 0.78 6.15
CA ALA A 20 -7.99 1.12 6.33
C ALA A 20 -8.26 1.85 7.66
N ASN A 21 -7.21 2.16 8.42
CA ASN A 21 -7.34 2.77 9.74
C ASN A 21 -7.83 4.21 9.61
N ALA A 22 -8.79 4.58 10.47
CA ALA A 22 -9.21 5.97 10.62
C ALA A 22 -8.08 6.81 11.22
N ALA A 23 -8.14 8.13 11.00
CA ALA A 23 -7.20 9.06 11.60
C ALA A 23 -7.23 8.94 13.14
N ALA A 24 -6.05 8.87 13.74
CA ALA A 24 -5.91 8.73 15.19
C ALA A 24 -4.82 9.67 15.70
N GLY A 25 -5.24 10.74 16.37
CA GLY A 25 -4.32 11.74 16.92
C GLY A 25 -3.47 12.39 15.83
N ALA A 26 -2.16 12.13 15.86
CA ALA A 26 -1.20 12.64 14.88
C ALA A 26 -1.08 11.77 13.61
N THR A 27 -1.68 10.58 13.58
CA THR A 27 -1.60 9.68 12.43
C THR A 27 -2.74 9.98 11.44
N PRO A 28 -2.44 10.32 10.17
CA PRO A 28 -3.46 10.53 9.16
C PRO A 28 -4.24 9.23 8.88
N ALA A 29 -5.45 9.36 8.37
CA ALA A 29 -6.21 8.21 7.88
C ALA A 29 -5.50 7.62 6.65
N GLY A 30 -5.54 6.30 6.50
CA GLY A 30 -5.05 5.64 5.29
C GLY A 30 -6.02 5.81 4.11
N LEU A 31 -5.52 5.56 2.89
CA LEU A 31 -6.27 5.70 1.64
C LEU A 31 -7.49 4.78 1.55
N LEU A 32 -7.48 3.66 2.29
CA LEU A 32 -8.61 2.74 2.33
C LEU A 32 -9.59 3.05 3.47
N SER A 33 -9.35 4.12 4.23
CA SER A 33 -10.28 4.53 5.29
C SER A 33 -11.62 4.93 4.67
N ASN A 34 -12.71 4.32 5.15
CA ASN A 34 -14.07 4.45 4.61
C ASN A 34 -14.28 3.86 3.20
N VAL A 35 -13.31 3.14 2.65
CA VAL A 35 -13.51 2.37 1.40
C VAL A 35 -14.09 1.01 1.75
N ALA A 36 -15.31 0.74 1.29
CA ALA A 36 -15.95 -0.56 1.48
C ALA A 36 -15.38 -1.59 0.50
N PRO A 37 -15.03 -2.81 0.95
CA PRO A 37 -14.66 -3.89 0.04
C PRO A 37 -15.81 -4.24 -0.91
N LEU A 38 -15.48 -4.53 -2.15
CA LEU A 38 -16.45 -5.00 -3.14
C LEU A 38 -16.67 -6.51 -2.99
N PRO A 39 -17.90 -7.00 -3.19
CA PRO A 39 -18.15 -8.44 -3.23
C PRO A 39 -17.48 -9.06 -4.46
N ALA A 40 -16.96 -10.28 -4.29
CA ALA A 40 -16.45 -11.06 -5.41
C ALA A 40 -17.58 -11.46 -6.36
N SER A 41 -17.26 -11.57 -7.65
CA SER A 41 -18.17 -12.06 -8.67
C SER A 41 -18.55 -13.53 -8.42
N ALA A 42 -19.71 -13.92 -8.94
CA ALA A 42 -20.17 -15.32 -8.94
C ALA A 42 -19.49 -16.15 -10.04
N GLU A 43 -18.80 -15.48 -10.96
CA GLU A 43 -18.08 -16.10 -12.07
C GLU A 43 -16.74 -16.66 -11.59
N THR A 44 -16.21 -17.65 -12.30
CA THR A 44 -14.94 -18.29 -11.95
C THR A 44 -13.92 -18.22 -13.09
N GLY A 45 -12.65 -18.48 -12.77
CA GLY A 45 -11.57 -18.46 -13.76
C GLY A 45 -11.36 -17.09 -14.40
N ALA A 46 -11.01 -17.07 -15.69
CA ALA A 46 -10.70 -15.85 -16.43
C ALA A 46 -11.88 -14.86 -16.47
N ALA A 47 -13.11 -15.39 -16.58
CA ALA A 47 -14.33 -14.58 -16.63
C ALA A 47 -14.60 -13.89 -15.29
N GLY A 48 -14.40 -14.59 -14.17
CA GLY A 48 -14.48 -13.99 -12.83
C GLY A 48 -13.47 -12.89 -12.61
N ILE A 49 -12.22 -13.10 -13.00
CA ILE A 49 -11.16 -12.07 -12.88
C ILE A 49 -11.52 -10.82 -13.71
N ALA A 50 -11.99 -10.99 -14.95
CA ALA A 50 -12.40 -9.88 -15.78
C ALA A 50 -13.62 -9.14 -15.19
N ALA A 51 -14.58 -9.87 -14.61
CA ALA A 51 -15.74 -9.29 -13.94
C ALA A 51 -15.31 -8.49 -12.70
N ASP A 52 -14.50 -9.07 -11.82
CA ASP A 52 -14.02 -8.43 -10.58
C ASP A 52 -13.21 -7.18 -10.87
N LEU A 53 -12.24 -7.26 -11.80
CA LEU A 53 -11.44 -6.10 -12.20
C LEU A 53 -12.29 -5.03 -12.89
N GLY A 54 -13.30 -5.42 -13.67
CA GLY A 54 -14.24 -4.50 -14.29
C GLY A 54 -15.10 -3.76 -13.27
N VAL A 55 -15.61 -4.46 -12.24
CA VAL A 55 -16.36 -3.85 -11.14
C VAL A 55 -15.46 -2.94 -10.31
N LEU A 56 -14.22 -3.36 -10.05
CA LEU A 56 -13.23 -2.56 -9.32
C LEU A 56 -12.86 -1.28 -10.09
N ALA A 57 -12.69 -1.37 -11.42
CA ALA A 57 -12.50 -0.20 -12.28
C ALA A 57 -13.72 0.74 -12.27
N ALA A 58 -14.93 0.18 -12.36
CA ALA A 58 -16.17 0.94 -12.33
C ALA A 58 -16.42 1.65 -10.99
N ALA A 59 -15.86 1.12 -9.90
CA ALA A 59 -15.92 1.74 -8.57
C ALA A 59 -15.06 3.02 -8.46
N VAL A 60 -14.16 3.28 -9.42
CA VAL A 60 -13.39 4.53 -9.54
C VAL A 60 -13.87 5.29 -10.78
N PRO A 61 -15.08 5.89 -10.75
CA PRO A 61 -15.66 6.50 -11.93
C PRO A 61 -14.86 7.72 -12.39
N GLY A 62 -14.57 7.77 -13.69
CA GLY A 62 -13.84 8.90 -14.27
C GLY A 62 -12.33 8.91 -14.02
N ALA A 63 -11.75 7.78 -13.59
CA ALA A 63 -10.31 7.64 -13.44
C ALA A 63 -9.58 8.03 -14.73
N SER A 64 -8.64 8.97 -14.63
CA SER A 64 -7.84 9.41 -15.77
C SER A 64 -6.57 8.59 -15.96
N ASP A 65 -6.05 8.00 -14.88
CA ASP A 65 -4.96 7.02 -14.90
C ASP A 65 -5.25 5.88 -13.91
N LEU A 66 -6.02 4.89 -14.36
CA LEU A 66 -6.41 3.75 -13.54
C LEU A 66 -5.25 2.77 -13.36
N VAL A 67 -4.82 2.57 -12.11
CA VAL A 67 -3.76 1.66 -11.73
C VAL A 67 -4.27 0.65 -10.71
N PHE A 68 -3.91 -0.62 -10.90
CA PHE A 68 -4.16 -1.69 -9.93
C PHE A 68 -2.94 -1.92 -9.03
N LEU A 69 -3.16 -2.18 -7.74
CA LEU A 69 -2.12 -2.53 -6.79
C LEU A 69 -2.41 -3.89 -6.16
N SER A 70 -1.40 -4.75 -6.07
CA SER A 70 -1.48 -6.01 -5.32
C SER A 70 -0.10 -6.51 -4.93
N ARG A 71 -0.03 -7.60 -4.16
CA ARG A 71 1.19 -8.40 -4.07
C ARG A 71 1.54 -9.07 -5.40
N GLU A 72 2.81 -9.44 -5.56
CA GLU A 72 3.32 -10.06 -6.78
C GLU A 72 2.63 -11.40 -7.08
N GLU A 73 2.39 -12.21 -6.04
CA GLU A 73 1.81 -13.54 -6.22
C GLU A 73 0.36 -13.46 -6.71
N VAL A 74 -0.36 -12.40 -6.33
CA VAL A 74 -1.74 -12.14 -6.81
C VAL A 74 -1.71 -11.73 -8.28
N ARG A 75 -0.80 -10.83 -8.66
CA ARG A 75 -0.63 -10.39 -10.05
C ARG A 75 -0.27 -11.55 -10.97
N ILE A 76 0.70 -12.40 -10.58
CA ILE A 76 1.11 -13.56 -11.38
C ILE A 76 -0.08 -14.52 -11.57
N ARG A 77 -0.81 -14.82 -10.49
CA ARG A 77 -2.03 -15.66 -10.56
C ARG A 77 -3.08 -15.07 -11.50
N ALA A 78 -3.31 -13.75 -11.43
CA ALA A 78 -4.25 -13.07 -12.31
C ALA A 78 -3.83 -13.14 -13.79
N VAL A 79 -2.55 -12.91 -14.10
CA VAL A 79 -2.02 -12.99 -15.47
C VAL A 79 -2.06 -14.42 -16.03
N LEU A 80 -1.76 -15.43 -15.21
CA LEU A 80 -1.84 -16.82 -15.62
C LEU A 80 -3.27 -17.26 -15.93
N ALA A 81 -4.23 -16.81 -15.12
CA ALA A 81 -5.64 -17.15 -15.29
C ALA A 81 -6.32 -16.32 -16.39
N ALA A 82 -5.89 -15.07 -16.60
CA ALA A 82 -6.41 -14.16 -17.62
C ALA A 82 -5.27 -13.36 -18.27
N PRO A 83 -4.70 -13.83 -19.41
CA PRO A 83 -3.56 -13.17 -20.05
C PRO A 83 -3.80 -11.71 -20.44
N GLY A 84 -5.06 -11.31 -20.67
CA GLY A 84 -5.43 -9.92 -20.96
C GLY A 84 -5.16 -8.94 -19.81
N VAL A 85 -4.96 -9.42 -18.58
CA VAL A 85 -4.53 -8.59 -17.43
C VAL A 85 -3.12 -8.05 -17.62
N ALA A 86 -2.27 -8.71 -18.42
CA ALA A 86 -0.89 -8.30 -18.62
C ALA A 86 -0.73 -6.91 -19.27
N SER A 87 -1.76 -6.42 -19.98
CA SER A 87 -1.76 -5.09 -20.58
C SER A 87 -2.29 -3.98 -19.67
N MET A 88 -2.73 -4.30 -18.45
CA MET A 88 -3.22 -3.30 -17.48
C MET A 88 -2.06 -2.68 -16.69
N ALA A 89 -2.20 -1.41 -16.32
CA ALA A 89 -1.26 -0.75 -15.41
C ALA A 89 -1.39 -1.36 -14.01
N TRP A 90 -0.34 -2.04 -13.55
CA TRP A 90 -0.36 -2.78 -12.29
C TRP A 90 0.96 -2.59 -11.53
N LEU A 91 0.86 -2.07 -10.31
CA LEU A 91 1.98 -1.90 -9.38
C LEU A 91 2.00 -3.00 -8.31
N THR A 92 3.21 -3.44 -7.98
CA THR A 92 3.43 -4.43 -6.93
C THR A 92 3.67 -3.72 -5.60
N ALA A 93 2.86 -4.02 -4.60
CA ALA A 93 3.00 -3.51 -3.24
C ALA A 93 2.94 -4.68 -2.25
N PRO A 94 4.08 -5.07 -1.65
CA PRO A 94 4.15 -6.24 -0.74
C PRO A 94 3.42 -6.01 0.59
N THR A 95 3.19 -4.76 0.95
CA THR A 95 2.54 -4.33 2.21
C THR A 95 1.02 -4.52 2.21
N ILE A 96 0.40 -4.73 1.04
CA ILE A 96 -1.03 -5.02 0.89
C ILE A 96 -1.36 -6.38 1.52
N ALA A 97 -2.58 -6.56 2.03
CA ALA A 97 -3.04 -7.85 2.53
C ALA A 97 -3.04 -8.95 1.46
N GLU A 98 -2.94 -10.20 1.89
CA GLU A 98 -3.01 -11.35 0.97
C GLU A 98 -4.33 -11.37 0.18
N ASN A 99 -4.25 -11.78 -1.08
CA ASN A 99 -5.40 -11.89 -1.99
C ASN A 99 -6.23 -10.60 -2.16
N THR A 100 -5.62 -9.44 -1.94
CA THR A 100 -6.28 -8.14 -2.11
C THR A 100 -5.75 -7.45 -3.37
N ILE A 101 -6.66 -6.82 -4.11
CA ILE A 101 -6.37 -5.93 -5.24
C ILE A 101 -7.05 -4.59 -4.95
N ILE A 102 -6.30 -3.50 -5.11
CA ILE A 102 -6.78 -2.14 -4.94
C ILE A 102 -6.77 -1.47 -6.32
N ALA A 103 -7.81 -0.72 -6.66
CA ALA A 103 -7.77 0.19 -7.81
C ALA A 103 -7.64 1.63 -7.31
N LEU A 104 -6.84 2.40 -8.03
CA LEU A 104 -6.54 3.79 -7.73
C LEU A 104 -6.50 4.60 -9.03
N ASP A 105 -7.01 5.83 -9.00
CA ASP A 105 -6.67 6.83 -10.01
C ASP A 105 -5.37 7.53 -9.63
N ALA A 106 -4.27 7.17 -10.28
CA ALA A 106 -2.94 7.69 -9.96
C ALA A 106 -2.81 9.20 -10.25
N ALA A 107 -3.58 9.73 -11.20
CA ALA A 107 -3.59 11.15 -11.52
C ALA A 107 -4.33 12.00 -10.47
N ALA A 108 -5.25 11.39 -9.71
CA ALA A 108 -5.95 12.05 -8.61
C ALA A 108 -5.17 11.99 -7.28
N LEU A 109 -4.08 11.20 -7.22
CA LEU A 109 -3.26 11.07 -6.04
C LEU A 109 -2.28 12.26 -5.93
N ALA A 110 -2.48 13.11 -4.93
CA ALA A 110 -1.56 14.18 -4.56
C ALA A 110 -0.94 13.88 -3.19
N ILE A 111 0.37 13.65 -3.15
CA ILE A 111 1.15 13.49 -1.91
C ILE A 111 2.08 14.69 -1.78
N GLY A 112 2.00 15.37 -0.64
CA GLY A 112 2.95 16.40 -0.25
C GLY A 112 3.69 15.95 1.01
N GLU A 113 5.01 15.99 0.98
CA GLU A 113 5.82 15.85 2.20
C GLU A 113 6.03 17.23 2.83
N GLY A 114 5.82 17.33 4.15
CA GLY A 114 6.38 18.39 4.96
C GLY A 114 7.86 18.11 5.27
N ASP A 115 8.61 19.13 5.68
CA ASP A 115 10.04 18.97 6.00
C ASP A 115 10.24 17.88 7.07
N LEU A 116 11.06 16.87 6.75
CA LEU A 116 11.42 15.80 7.68
C LEU A 116 12.54 16.29 8.59
N GLU A 117 12.22 16.61 9.84
CA GLU A 117 13.22 16.96 10.85
C GLU A 117 13.79 15.67 11.49
N PHE A 118 15.07 15.38 11.21
CA PHE A 118 15.79 14.29 11.85
C PHE A 118 16.47 14.80 13.12
N SER A 119 15.96 14.42 14.30
CA SER A 119 16.64 14.65 15.57
C SER A 119 17.40 13.38 15.97
N VAL A 120 18.73 13.48 16.08
CA VAL A 120 19.59 12.41 16.60
C VAL A 120 19.99 12.79 18.02
N THR A 121 19.41 12.11 19.01
CA THR A 121 19.80 12.26 20.42
C THR A 121 20.74 11.13 20.79
N GLU A 122 22.05 11.40 20.85
CA GLU A 122 23.04 10.51 21.48
C GLU A 122 23.09 10.80 22.99
N GLU A 123 22.10 10.34 23.76
CA GLU A 123 22.30 10.16 25.20
C GLU A 123 22.94 8.80 25.42
N ALA A 124 24.27 8.77 25.43
CA ALA A 124 25.00 7.67 26.04
C ALA A 124 24.83 7.80 27.56
N LEU A 125 23.99 6.94 28.16
CA LEU A 125 23.99 6.75 29.61
C LEU A 125 25.34 6.14 30.00
N VAL A 126 26.33 6.99 30.28
CA VAL A 126 27.59 6.56 30.90
C VAL A 126 27.26 6.18 32.33
N VAL A 127 27.10 4.88 32.59
CA VAL A 127 27.10 4.34 33.95
C VAL A 127 28.55 4.32 34.42
N THR A 128 29.03 5.41 35.00
CA THR A 128 30.22 5.38 35.86
C THR A 128 29.79 4.79 37.20
N GLU A 129 30.01 3.50 37.37
CA GLU A 129 30.05 2.88 38.70
C GLU A 129 31.31 3.40 39.39
N ASP A 130 31.16 4.45 40.21
CA ASP A 130 32.20 4.89 41.15
C ASP A 130 32.18 3.93 42.34
N SER A 131 33.14 3.00 42.35
CA SER A 131 33.39 2.11 43.48
C SER A 131 34.77 2.41 44.08
N GLU A 132 34.97 3.63 44.59
CA GLU A 132 35.99 3.89 45.61
C GLU A 132 35.36 3.86 47.01
N ARG A 133 35.38 2.69 47.66
CA ARG A 133 35.87 2.45 49.05
C ARG A 133 35.48 1.10 49.63
#